data_AF-A0A453R050-F1
#
_entry.id   AF-A0A453R050-F1
#
_cell.length_a   1.000
_cell.length_b   1.000
_cell.length_c   1.000
_cell.angle_alpha   90.00
_cell.angle_beta   90.00
_cell.angle_gamma   90.00
#
_symmetry.space_group_name_H-M   'P 1'
#
loop_
_entity.id
_entity.type
_entity.pdbx_description
1 polymer ?
#
loop_
_entity_poly.entity_id
_entity_poly.type
_entity_poly.pdbx_seq_one_letter_code
_entity_poly.pdbx_strand_id
1 'polypeptide(L)'
;MEKALNRWCFENFINYRSLRHARDVHRALATGQSVQMHPSSVLFRTKPDCVIFNELVRTTQNYVKNLTRIDPLWLAELAPQYYATED
;
A
#
# COMPACT_ATOMS: atom_id res chain seq x y z
N MET A 1 14.28 -13.07 5.87
CA MET A 1 13.53 -12.09 5.06
C MET A 1 12.05 -12.48 4.92
N GLU A 2 11.72 -13.70 4.44
CA GLU A 2 10.33 -14.13 4.22
C GLU A 2 9.45 -14.19 5.49
N LYS A 3 10.00 -14.61 6.64
CA LYS A 3 9.27 -14.65 7.91
C LYS A 3 8.85 -13.26 8.41
N ALA A 4 9.70 -12.26 8.25
CA ALA A 4 9.42 -10.88 8.66
C ALA A 4 8.31 -10.27 7.81
N LEU A 5 8.33 -10.52 6.49
CA LEU A 5 7.32 -10.04 5.57
C LEU A 5 5.95 -10.69 5.83
N ASN A 6 5.91 -12.00 6.11
CA ASN A 6 4.67 -12.69 6.46
C ASN A 6 4.07 -12.16 7.76
N ARG A 7 4.92 -11.88 8.75
CA ARG A 7 4.50 -11.29 10.02
C ARG A 7 3.92 -9.89 9.81
N TRP A 8 4.60 -9.03 9.06
CA TRP A 8 4.10 -7.70 8.72
C TRP A 8 2.76 -7.75 8.00
N CYS A 9 2.63 -8.61 6.98
CA CYS A 9 1.37 -8.77 6.26
C CYS A 9 0.25 -9.23 7.21
N PHE A 10 0.51 -10.18 8.11
CA PHE A 10 -0.48 -10.68 9.06
C PHE A 10 -0.90 -9.63 10.10
N GLU A 11 0.04 -8.84 10.59
CA GLU A 11 -0.20 -7.76 11.55
C GLU A 11 -1.02 -6.61 10.94
N ASN A 12 -0.88 -6.38 9.64
CA ASN A 12 -1.51 -5.23 8.95
C ASN A 12 -2.73 -5.63 8.09
N PHE A 13 -2.96 -6.92 7.80
CA PHE A 13 -4.06 -7.38 6.96
C PHE A 13 -4.76 -8.62 7.56
N ILE A 14 -6.07 -8.52 7.73
CA ILE A 14 -6.90 -9.54 8.42
C ILE A 14 -7.28 -10.73 7.52
N ASN A 15 -7.14 -10.63 6.19
CA ASN A 15 -7.61 -11.65 5.23
C ASN A 15 -6.46 -12.29 4.44
N TYR A 16 -6.42 -13.63 4.37
CA TYR A 16 -5.38 -14.40 3.67
C TYR A 16 -5.20 -14.05 2.18
N ARG A 17 -6.29 -13.74 1.45
CA ARG A 17 -6.16 -13.25 0.06
C ARG A 17 -5.51 -11.87 0.03
N SER A 18 -5.89 -10.99 0.95
CA SER A 18 -5.26 -9.69 1.12
C SER A 18 -3.78 -9.81 1.52
N LEU A 19 -3.36 -10.86 2.22
CA LEU A 19 -1.94 -11.12 2.54
C LEU A 19 -1.08 -11.33 1.29
N ARG A 20 -1.59 -12.04 0.28
CA ARG A 20 -0.86 -12.24 -0.99
C ARG A 20 -0.68 -10.92 -1.72
N HIS A 21 -1.75 -10.12 -1.80
CA HIS A 21 -1.68 -8.80 -2.39
C HIS A 21 -0.76 -7.87 -1.59
N ALA A 22 -0.83 -7.87 -0.26
CA ALA A 22 0.05 -7.09 0.61
C ALA A 22 1.54 -7.41 0.39
N ARG A 23 1.89 -8.68 0.16
CA ARG A 23 3.26 -9.09 -0.14
C ARG A 23 3.75 -8.52 -1.47
N ASP A 24 2.92 -8.62 -2.51
CA ASP A 24 3.26 -8.07 -3.84
C ASP A 24 3.35 -6.55 -3.82
N VAL A 25 2.45 -5.90 -3.09
CA VAL A 25 2.44 -4.46 -2.82
C VAL A 25 3.73 -4.03 -2.13
N HIS A 26 4.08 -4.68 -1.01
CA HIS A 26 5.30 -4.38 -0.28
C HIS A 26 6.54 -4.55 -1.17
N ARG A 27 6.61 -5.64 -1.95
CA ARG A 27 7.73 -5.86 -2.87
C ARG A 27 7.82 -4.77 -3.92
N ALA A 28 6.70 -4.33 -4.49
CA ALA A 28 6.67 -3.25 -5.47
C ALA A 28 7.14 -1.91 -4.87
N LEU A 29 6.70 -1.59 -3.65
CA LEU A 29 7.13 -0.39 -2.93
C LEU A 29 8.62 -0.45 -2.57
N ALA A 30 9.09 -1.57 -2.02
CA ALA A 30 10.49 -1.77 -1.62
C ALA A 30 11.47 -1.77 -2.81
N THR A 31 10.99 -2.09 -4.01
CA THR A 31 11.81 -2.07 -5.24
C THR A 31 11.71 -0.74 -6.00
N GLY A 32 11.00 0.25 -5.45
CA GLY A 32 10.83 1.56 -6.09
C GLY A 32 10.07 1.49 -7.42
N GLN A 33 9.25 0.45 -7.63
CA GLN A 33 8.48 0.31 -8.86
C GLN A 33 7.42 1.42 -8.94
N SER A 34 7.42 2.15 -10.06
CA SER A 34 6.38 3.14 -10.31
C SER A 34 5.02 2.47 -10.48
N VAL A 35 4.02 3.01 -9.78
CA VAL A 35 2.62 2.56 -9.83
C VAL A 35 1.73 3.75 -10.12
N GLN A 36 0.58 3.50 -10.75
CA GLN A 36 -0.40 4.53 -11.10
C GLN A 36 -1.77 4.21 -10.49
N MET A 37 -2.58 5.23 -10.23
CA MET A 37 -3.98 5.01 -9.85
C MET A 37 -4.73 4.37 -11.03
N HIS A 38 -5.51 3.34 -10.76
CA HIS A 38 -6.30 2.69 -11.80
C HIS A 38 -7.39 3.64 -12.36
N PRO A 39 -7.63 3.68 -13.69
CA PRO A 39 -8.61 4.59 -14.31
C PRO A 39 -10.05 4.44 -13.79
N SER A 40 -10.40 3.26 -13.28
CA SER A 40 -11.73 3.03 -12.70
C SER A 40 -11.92 3.62 -11.29
N SER A 41 -10.86 4.16 -10.68
CA SER A 41 -10.96 4.77 -9.37
C SER A 41 -11.67 6.12 -9.46
N VAL A 42 -12.57 6.39 -8.52
CA VAL A 42 -13.16 7.74 -8.35
C VAL A 42 -12.10 8.81 -8.07
N LEU A 43 -10.93 8.40 -7.57
CA LEU A 43 -9.81 9.29 -7.28
C LEU A 43 -8.89 9.52 -8.49
N PHE A 44 -9.11 8.86 -9.63
CA PHE A 44 -8.18 8.88 -10.78
C PHE A 44 -7.90 10.29 -11.32
N ARG A 45 -8.88 11.19 -11.26
CA ARG A 45 -8.76 12.58 -11.73
C ARG A 45 -8.53 13.58 -10.60
N THR A 46 -8.23 13.09 -9.41
CA THR A 46 -7.98 13.91 -8.22
C THR A 46 -6.50 13.90 -7.89
N LYS A 47 -6.06 14.88 -7.09
CA LYS A 47 -4.70 14.91 -6.54
C LYS A 47 -4.78 14.72 -5.03
N PRO A 48 -5.01 13.49 -4.53
CA PRO A 48 -5.07 13.25 -3.11
C PRO A 48 -3.66 13.35 -2.51
N ASP A 49 -3.55 13.98 -1.34
CA ASP A 49 -2.26 14.13 -0.65
C ASP A 49 -1.71 12.80 -0.15
N CYS A 50 -2.60 11.91 0.33
CA CYS A 50 -2.24 10.57 0.79
C CYS A 50 -3.36 9.56 0.55
N VAL A 51 -2.97 8.36 0.11
CA VAL A 51 -3.88 7.24 -0.15
C VAL A 51 -3.26 5.93 0.31
N ILE A 52 -4.11 5.02 0.77
CA ILE A 52 -3.81 3.60 0.89
C ILE A 52 -4.51 2.83 -0.22
N PHE A 53 -4.04 1.63 -0.54
CA PHE A 53 -4.61 0.77 -1.57
C PHE A 53 -4.51 -0.70 -1.16
N ASN A 54 -5.44 -1.52 -1.67
CA ASN A 54 -5.53 -2.94 -1.29
C ASN A 54 -5.09 -3.90 -2.40
N GLU A 55 -5.02 -3.46 -3.65
CA GLU A 55 -4.77 -4.33 -4.79
C GLU A 55 -3.75 -3.69 -5.74
N LEU A 56 -2.73 -4.47 -6.11
CA LEU A 56 -1.76 -4.14 -7.16
C LEU A 56 -2.05 -4.99 -8.40
N VAL A 57 -2.37 -4.36 -9.51
CA VAL A 57 -2.61 -4.99 -10.80
C VAL A 57 -1.39 -4.78 -11.70
N ARG A 58 -0.76 -5.88 -12.11
CA ARG A 58 0.44 -5.86 -12.95
C ARG A 58 0.06 -6.11 -14.40
N THR A 59 0.29 -5.12 -15.26
CA THR A 59 0.12 -5.21 -16.72
C THR A 59 1.36 -4.62 -17.40
N THR A 60 1.24 -4.06 -18.62
CA THR A 60 2.25 -3.19 -19.22
C THR A 60 2.59 -1.98 -18.33
N GLN A 61 1.61 -1.49 -17.57
CA GLN A 61 1.79 -0.50 -16.51
C GLN A 61 1.19 -1.05 -15.20
N ASN A 62 1.85 -0.78 -14.07
CA ASN A 62 1.35 -1.22 -12.77
C ASN A 62 0.30 -0.24 -12.24
N TYR A 63 -0.84 -0.78 -11.82
CA TYR A 63 -1.95 0.00 -11.29
C TYR A 63 -2.31 -0.40 -9.87
N VAL A 64 -2.75 0.57 -9.08
CA VAL A 64 -3.31 0.34 -7.73
C VAL A 64 -4.83 0.54 -7.75
N LYS A 65 -5.54 -0.38 -7.09
CA LYS A 65 -7.00 -0.40 -6.99
C LYS A 65 -7.46 -0.42 -5.53
N ASN A 66 -8.74 -0.10 -5.34
CA ASN A 66 -9.39 0.03 -4.03
C ASN A 66 -8.65 1.07 -3.17
N LEU A 67 -8.57 2.29 -3.71
CA LEU A 67 -7.89 3.42 -3.09
C LEU A 67 -8.79 4.06 -2.03
N THR A 68 -8.20 4.41 -0.90
CA THR A 68 -8.85 5.18 0.17
C THR A 68 -7.97 6.35 0.56
N ARG A 69 -8.54 7.56 0.58
CA ARG A 69 -7.84 8.74 1.10
C ARG A 69 -7.69 8.62 2.61
N ILE A 70 -6.52 8.96 3.11
CA ILE A 70 -6.23 8.97 4.55
C ILE A 70 -5.51 10.25 4.93
N ASP A 71 -5.52 10.58 6.22
CA ASP A 71 -4.60 11.54 6.79
C ASP A 71 -3.24 10.87 7.03
N PRO A 72 -2.12 11.42 6.52
CA PRO A 72 -0.78 10.90 6.79
C PRO A 72 -0.48 10.72 8.28
N LEU A 73 -1.04 11.56 9.15
CA LEU A 73 -0.79 11.52 10.60
C LEU A 73 -1.25 10.19 11.22
N TRP A 74 -2.28 9.56 10.68
CA TRP A 74 -2.76 8.25 11.16
C TRP A 74 -1.71 7.16 11.01
N LEU A 75 -0.84 7.24 10.01
CA LEU A 75 0.22 6.25 9.82
C LEU A 75 1.30 6.37 10.91
N ALA A 76 1.64 7.59 11.32
CA ALA A 76 2.56 7.84 12.41
C ALA A 76 1.98 7.37 13.75
N GLU A 77 0.67 7.54 13.96
CA GLU A 77 -0.02 7.08 15.17
C GLU A 77 -0.17 5.54 15.24
N LEU A 78 -0.58 4.90 14.15
CA LEU A 78 -0.89 3.46 14.11
C LEU A 78 0.35 2.58 13.95
N ALA A 79 1.38 3.09 13.27
CA ALA A 79 2.56 2.33 12.90
C ALA A 79 3.84 3.19 13.00
N PRO A 80 4.13 3.78 14.17
CA PRO A 80 5.24 4.71 14.37
C PRO A 80 6.60 4.11 13.95
N GLN A 81 6.84 2.83 14.19
CA GLN A 81 8.09 2.15 13.80
C GLN A 81 8.38 2.11 12.29
N TYR A 82 7.37 2.38 11.45
CA TYR A 82 7.52 2.40 9.99
C TYR A 82 7.47 3.80 9.40
N TYR A 83 6.80 4.75 10.07
CA TYR A 83 6.48 6.07 9.52
C TYR A 83 6.86 7.25 10.41
N ALA A 84 7.37 7.01 11.62
CA ALA A 84 7.95 8.08 12.42
C ALA A 84 9.15 8.65 11.66
N THR A 85 9.13 9.96 11.45
CA THR A 85 10.32 10.70 11.05
C THR A 85 11.33 10.60 12.19
N GLU A 86 12.54 10.11 11.89
CA GLU A 86 13.67 10.32 12.79
C GLU A 86 13.89 11.84 12.84
N ASP A 87 13.54 12.48 13.96
CA ASP A 87 13.97 13.84 14.28
C ASP A 87 15.47 13.87 14.62
#